data_AF-A0AAV7Q2V5-F1
#
_entry.id   AF-A0AAV7Q2V5-F1
#
_cell.length_a   1.000
_cell.length_b   1.000
_cell.length_c   1.000
_cell.angle_alpha   90.00
_cell.angle_beta   90.00
_cell.angle_gamma   90.00
#
_symmetry.space_group_name_H-M   'P 1'
#
loop_
_entity.id
_entity.type
_entity.pdbx_description
1 polymer ?
#
loop_
_entity_poly.entity_id
_entity_poly.type
_entity_poly.pdbx_seq_one_letter_code
_entity_poly.pdbx_strand_id
1 'polypeptide(L)'
;MRHLDSAGERVTTLKDKDAGCSDEIKRLQQNILRLQQQQIDIQSHAEDLEKHSRRNNIRIGGIPTAAEGSDLGEYIGAIFCYILGGLADIEMKLERLHASAFRNLQKAPHGHFSLCA
;
A
#
# COMPACT_ATOMS: atom_id res chain seq x y z
N MET A 1 -23.38 23.44 -59.67
CA MET A 1 -22.96 24.35 -58.58
C MET A 1 -23.47 23.89 -57.21
N ARG A 2 -24.78 23.90 -56.91
CA ARG A 2 -25.34 23.67 -55.54
C ARG A 2 -24.85 22.43 -54.76
N HIS A 3 -24.54 21.32 -55.43
CA HIS A 3 -24.04 20.10 -54.76
C HIS A 3 -22.59 20.22 -54.29
N LEU A 4 -21.77 21.03 -54.96
CA LEU A 4 -20.38 21.27 -54.56
C LEU A 4 -20.34 22.16 -53.30
N ASP A 5 -21.25 23.14 -53.22
CA ASP A 5 -21.35 24.03 -52.06
C ASP A 5 -21.78 23.25 -50.80
N SER A 6 -22.78 22.37 -50.93
CA SER A 6 -23.23 21.49 -49.84
C SER A 6 -22.14 20.48 -49.41
N ALA A 7 -21.35 19.96 -50.36
CA ALA A 7 -20.23 19.09 -50.03
C ALA A 7 -19.13 19.86 -49.28
N GLY A 8 -18.84 21.11 -49.67
CA GLY A 8 -17.90 21.98 -48.98
C GLY A 8 -18.28 22.24 -47.53
N GLU A 9 -19.54 22.56 -47.27
CA GLU A 9 -20.08 22.84 -45.93
C GLU A 9 -20.05 21.62 -44.99
N ARG A 10 -20.26 20.42 -45.56
CA ARG A 10 -20.11 19.17 -44.81
C ARG A 10 -18.66 18.88 -44.47
N VAL A 11 -17.72 19.18 -45.37
CA VAL A 11 -16.29 18.97 -45.14
C VAL A 11 -15.76 19.92 -44.06
N THR A 12 -16.18 21.19 -44.05
CA THR A 12 -15.79 22.14 -42.99
C THR A 12 -16.32 21.68 -41.63
N THR A 13 -17.60 21.33 -41.56
CA THR A 13 -18.22 20.82 -40.33
C THR A 13 -17.52 19.56 -39.79
N LEU A 14 -17.10 18.65 -40.68
CA LEU A 14 -16.36 17.45 -40.29
C LEU A 14 -14.96 17.79 -39.76
N LYS A 15 -14.25 18.72 -40.40
CA LYS A 15 -12.93 19.18 -39.94
C LYS A 15 -12.99 19.84 -38.58
N ASP A 16 -14.00 20.67 -38.32
CA ASP A 16 -14.15 21.35 -37.03
C ASP A 16 -14.46 20.34 -35.92
N LYS A 17 -15.30 19.33 -36.21
CA LYS A 17 -15.57 18.22 -35.29
C LYS A 17 -14.34 17.37 -35.02
N ASP A 18 -13.55 17.08 -36.05
CA ASP A 18 -12.31 16.31 -35.93
C ASP A 18 -11.27 17.04 -35.08
N ALA A 19 -11.10 18.36 -35.31
CA ALA A 19 -10.24 19.21 -34.49
C ALA A 19 -10.69 19.22 -33.03
N GLY A 20 -11.99 19.43 -32.77
CA GLY A 20 -12.54 19.39 -31.41
C GLY A 20 -12.36 18.04 -30.72
N CYS A 21 -12.53 16.94 -31.45
CA CYS A 21 -12.31 15.58 -30.92
C CYS A 21 -10.84 15.34 -30.61
N SER A 22 -9.92 15.73 -31.50
CA SER A 22 -8.48 15.65 -31.30
C SER A 22 -8.03 16.42 -30.05
N ASP A 23 -8.55 17.63 -29.84
CA ASP A 23 -8.17 18.44 -28.68
C ASP A 23 -8.71 17.87 -27.36
N GLU A 24 -9.93 17.32 -27.37
CA GLU A 24 -10.47 16.64 -26.20
C GLU A 24 -9.69 15.34 -25.88
N ILE A 25 -9.27 14.59 -26.90
CA ILE A 25 -8.41 13.41 -26.71
C ILE A 25 -7.10 13.81 -26.03
N LYS A 26 -6.43 14.87 -26.49
CA LYS A 26 -5.19 15.36 -25.87
C LYS A 26 -5.40 15.76 -24.41
N ARG A 27 -6.51 16.46 -24.14
CA ARG A 27 -6.86 16.89 -22.77
C ARG A 27 -7.11 15.69 -21.86
N LEU A 28 -7.84 14.68 -22.34
CA LEU A 28 -8.08 13.45 -21.58
C LEU A 28 -6.77 12.69 -21.33
N GLN A 29 -5.89 12.58 -22.32
CA GLN A 29 -4.57 11.96 -22.16
C GLN A 29 -3.73 12.67 -21.09
N GLN A 30 -3.69 14.01 -21.11
CA GLN A 30 -2.99 14.79 -20.08
C GLN A 30 -3.59 14.58 -18.69
N ASN A 31 -4.92 14.51 -18.59
CA ASN A 31 -5.60 14.25 -17.32
C ASN A 31 -5.28 12.84 -16.80
N ILE A 32 -5.26 11.82 -17.66
CA ILE A 32 -4.89 10.46 -17.28
C ILE A 32 -3.47 10.43 -16.73
N LEU A 33 -2.50 11.03 -17.43
CA LEU A 33 -1.12 11.08 -16.97
C LEU A 33 -0.99 11.78 -15.61
N ARG A 34 -1.70 12.90 -15.43
CA ARG A 34 -1.72 13.62 -14.15
C ARG A 34 -2.29 12.76 -13.02
N LEU A 35 -3.41 12.08 -13.26
CA LEU A 35 -4.06 11.23 -12.26
C LEU A 35 -3.18 10.01 -11.92
N GLN A 36 -2.51 9.42 -12.92
CA GLN A 36 -1.56 8.33 -12.70
C GLN A 36 -0.39 8.78 -11.82
N GLN A 37 0.16 9.97 -12.07
CA GLN A 37 1.22 10.51 -11.23
C GLN A 37 0.73 10.72 -9.79
N GLN A 38 -0.45 11.32 -9.60
CA GLN A 38 -1.03 11.53 -8.28
C GLN A 38 -1.28 10.20 -7.55
N GLN A 39 -1.70 9.16 -8.27
CA GLN A 39 -1.86 7.82 -7.69
C GLN A 39 -0.53 7.27 -7.19
N ILE A 40 0.54 7.38 -7.99
CA ILE A 40 1.88 6.92 -7.62
C ILE A 40 2.38 7.65 -6.37
N ASP A 41 2.21 8.98 -6.33
CA ASP A 41 2.67 9.81 -5.21
C ASP A 41 1.93 9.45 -3.91
N ILE A 42 0.61 9.28 -3.99
CA ILE A 42 -0.22 8.88 -2.84
C ILE A 42 0.17 7.48 -2.37
N GLN A 43 0.38 6.54 -3.29
CA GLN A 43 0.77 5.19 -2.94
C GLN A 43 2.14 5.17 -2.25
N SER A 44 3.13 5.87 -2.79
CA SER A 44 4.45 5.98 -2.18
C SER A 44 4.36 6.57 -0.77
N HIS A 45 3.56 7.62 -0.59
CA HIS A 45 3.39 8.24 0.72
C HIS A 45 2.69 7.30 1.71
N ALA A 46 1.68 6.56 1.27
CA ALA A 46 1.00 5.57 2.09
C ALA A 46 1.94 4.45 2.52
N GLU A 47 2.76 3.92 1.60
CA GLU A 47 3.76 2.89 1.89
C GLU A 47 4.79 3.40 2.91
N ASP A 48 5.24 4.64 2.78
CA ASP A 48 6.18 5.24 3.71
C ASP A 48 5.58 5.45 5.10
N LEU A 49 4.33 5.90 5.19
CA LEU A 49 3.60 6.02 6.45
C LEU A 49 3.36 4.67 7.11
N GLU A 50 3.00 3.65 6.33
CA GLU A 50 2.80 2.29 6.84
C GLU A 50 4.12 1.71 7.37
N LYS A 51 5.21 1.87 6.60
CA LYS A 51 6.55 1.50 7.04
C LYS A 51 6.88 2.23 8.33
N HIS A 52 6.70 3.55 8.39
CA HIS A 52 6.98 4.39 9.55
C HIS A 52 6.23 3.92 10.79
N SER A 53 4.93 3.67 10.64
CA SER A 53 4.04 3.17 11.68
C SER A 53 4.50 1.81 12.22
N ARG A 54 4.99 0.93 11.34
CA ARG A 54 5.42 -0.43 11.69
C ARG A 54 6.89 -0.53 12.09
N ARG A 55 7.71 0.54 12.03
CA ARG A 55 9.17 0.46 12.27
C ARG A 55 9.55 -0.10 13.62
N ASN A 56 8.75 0.20 14.64
CA ASN A 56 9.01 -0.25 16.01
C ASN A 56 8.28 -1.55 16.37
N ASN A 57 7.56 -2.16 15.42
CA ASN A 57 6.85 -3.41 15.65
C ASN A 57 7.82 -4.59 15.53
N ILE A 58 8.03 -5.30 16.63
CA ILE A 58 8.79 -6.56 16.64
C ILE A 58 7.80 -7.72 16.56
N ARG A 59 8.00 -8.62 15.57
CA ARG A 59 7.23 -9.87 15.46
C ARG A 59 8.05 -11.01 16.04
N ILE A 60 7.50 -11.70 17.03
CA ILE A 60 8.15 -12.83 17.70
C ILE A 60 7.37 -14.10 17.36
N GLY A 61 8.06 -15.10 16.82
CA GLY A 61 7.48 -16.39 16.45
C GLY A 61 8.07 -17.53 17.28
N GLY A 62 7.37 -18.66 17.34
CA GLY A 62 7.85 -19.86 18.05
C GLY A 62 7.66 -19.82 19.57
N ILE A 63 6.91 -18.85 20.10
CA ILE A 63 6.52 -18.84 21.51
C ILE A 63 5.43 -19.89 21.75
N PRO A 64 5.64 -20.86 22.65
CA PRO A 64 4.60 -21.81 23.03
C PRO A 64 3.44 -21.07 23.70
N THR A 65 2.23 -21.22 23.17
CA THR A 65 1.02 -20.54 23.69
C THR A 65 0.70 -20.91 25.14
N ALA A 66 1.19 -22.05 25.63
CA ALA A 66 1.03 -22.49 27.01
C ALA A 66 2.03 -21.85 27.99
N ALA A 67 3.09 -21.20 27.50
CA ALA A 67 4.17 -20.64 28.32
C ALA A 67 3.95 -19.17 28.71
N GLU A 68 3.01 -18.48 28.05
CA GLU A 68 2.70 -17.06 28.24
C GLU A 68 2.14 -16.71 29.63
N GLY A 69 1.56 -17.68 30.35
CA GLY A 69 0.94 -17.44 31.65
C GLY A 69 -0.28 -16.51 31.56
N SER A 70 -0.50 -15.68 32.59
CA SER A 70 -1.60 -14.70 32.65
C SER A 70 -1.23 -13.33 32.09
N ASP A 71 0.07 -13.02 31.98
CA ASP A 71 0.57 -11.74 31.48
C ASP A 71 1.67 -11.94 30.42
N LEU A 72 1.25 -11.76 29.17
CA LEU A 72 2.12 -11.83 28.01
C LEU A 72 3.22 -10.73 28.02
N GLY A 73 2.97 -9.57 28.64
CA GLY A 73 3.95 -8.49 28.78
C GLY A 73 5.14 -8.89 29.65
N GLU A 74 4.86 -9.43 30.84
CA GLU A 74 5.89 -9.92 31.75
C GLU A 74 6.71 -11.06 31.13
N TYR A 75 6.03 -11.99 30.45
CA TYR A 75 6.69 -13.13 29.80
C TYR A 75 7.67 -12.69 28.69
N ILE A 76 7.23 -11.80 27.80
CA ILE A 76 8.10 -11.23 26.76
C ILE A 76 9.24 -10.44 27.39
N GLY A 77 8.96 -9.70 28.47
CA GLY A 77 9.99 -8.96 29.19
C GLY A 77 11.10 -9.86 29.72
N ALA A 78 10.72 -10.99 30.34
CA ALA A 78 11.66 -11.99 30.83
C ALA A 78 12.51 -12.59 29.69
N ILE A 79 11.91 -12.85 28.51
CA ILE A 79 12.64 -13.34 27.33
C ILE A 79 13.69 -12.33 26.89
N PHE A 80 13.34 -11.04 26.75
CA PHE A 80 14.30 -10.02 26.34
C PHE A 80 15.42 -9.85 27.36
N CYS A 81 15.11 -9.85 28.66
CA CYS A 81 16.12 -9.83 29.71
C CYS A 81 17.08 -11.03 29.64
N TYR A 82 16.55 -12.22 29.37
CA TYR A 82 17.33 -13.44 29.20
C TYR A 82 18.24 -13.38 27.96
N ILE A 83 17.72 -12.95 26.81
CA ILE A 83 18.46 -12.93 25.55
C ILE A 83 19.53 -11.83 25.54
N LEU A 84 19.17 -10.62 25.98
CA LEU A 84 20.01 -9.44 25.82
C LEU A 84 21.01 -9.25 26.96
N GLY A 85 20.82 -9.93 28.11
CA GLY A 85 21.77 -9.98 29.22
C GLY A 85 22.06 -8.61 29.83
N GLY A 86 21.41 -8.28 30.95
CA GLY A 86 21.68 -7.04 31.69
C GLY A 86 20.71 -5.89 31.43
N LEU A 87 19.51 -6.17 30.92
CA LEU A 87 18.41 -5.21 30.86
C LEU A 87 17.60 -5.10 32.16
N ALA A 88 18.03 -5.74 33.25
CA ALA A 88 17.27 -5.78 34.51
C ALA A 88 16.95 -4.38 35.08
N ASP A 89 17.80 -3.39 34.79
CA ASP A 89 17.63 -2.01 35.24
C ASP A 89 16.96 -1.09 34.19
N ILE A 90 16.66 -1.61 32.99
CA ILE A 90 16.02 -0.85 31.90
C ILE A 90 14.54 -1.23 31.84
N GLU A 91 13.68 -0.28 32.22
CA GLU A 91 12.24 -0.41 32.06
C GLU A 91 11.87 -0.48 30.56
N MET A 92 11.43 -1.65 30.11
CA MET A 92 10.90 -1.81 28.75
C MET A 92 9.51 -1.20 28.65
N LYS A 93 9.38 -0.18 27.81
CA LYS A 93 8.10 0.48 27.53
C LYS A 93 7.48 -0.11 26.27
N LEU A 94 6.39 -0.83 26.45
CA LEU A 94 5.59 -1.41 25.37
C LEU A 94 4.33 -0.58 25.18
N GLU A 95 4.12 -0.04 23.98
CA GLU A 95 2.88 0.69 23.65
C GLU A 95 1.71 -0.29 23.43
N ARG A 96 1.98 -1.41 22.77
CA ARG A 96 0.98 -2.45 22.50
C ARG A 96 1.65 -3.80 22.34
N LEU A 97 1.04 -4.82 22.94
CA LEU A 97 1.43 -6.22 22.80
C LEU A 97 0.17 -7.04 22.54
N HIS A 98 0.23 -7.93 21.55
CA HIS A 98 -0.88 -8.81 21.23
C HIS A 98 -0.37 -10.09 20.60
N ALA A 99 -0.97 -11.22 20.98
CA ALA A 99 -0.78 -12.47 20.27
C ALA A 99 -1.51 -12.39 18.93
N SER A 100 -0.76 -12.46 17.83
CA SER A 100 -1.36 -12.61 16.51
C SER A 100 -1.64 -14.10 16.25
N ALA A 101 -2.84 -14.43 15.81
CA ALA A 101 -3.21 -15.79 15.43
C ALA A 101 -2.56 -16.18 14.08
N PHE A 102 -1.25 -16.32 14.04
CA PHE A 102 -0.52 -16.73 12.85
C PHE A 102 -0.69 -18.24 12.65
N ARG A 103 -1.78 -18.66 11.97
CA ARG A 103 -1.91 -20.03 11.47
C ARG A 103 -0.87 -20.24 10.39
N ASN A 104 0.05 -21.19 10.59
CA ASN A 104 1.10 -21.57 9.66
C ASN A 104 0.63 -21.63 8.19
N LEU A 105 1.00 -20.63 7.38
CA LEU A 105 1.02 -20.72 5.92
C LEU A 105 2.37 -21.34 5.50
N GLN A 106 2.60 -22.60 5.87
CA GLN A 106 3.64 -23.41 5.24
C GLN A 106 3.00 -24.31 4.18
N LYS A 107 2.87 -23.76 2.95
CA LYS A 107 3.06 -24.44 1.65
C LYS A 107 2.60 -23.55 0.49
N ALA A 108 3.54 -22.91 -0.21
CA ALA A 108 3.55 -22.81 -1.68
C ALA A 108 4.95 -22.39 -2.17
N PRO A 109 5.58 -23.09 -3.14
CA PRO A 109 6.89 -22.71 -3.68
C PRO A 109 6.84 -21.58 -4.71
N HIS A 110 5.68 -21.16 -5.20
CA HIS A 110 5.54 -20.05 -6.14
C HIS A 110 4.23 -19.31 -5.88
N GLY A 111 4.26 -17.97 -5.93
CA GLY A 111 3.08 -17.13 -5.76
C GLY A 111 3.19 -16.21 -4.55
N HIS A 112 3.87 -15.09 -4.75
CA HIS A 112 4.03 -14.02 -3.78
C HIS A 112 2.71 -13.24 -3.68
N PHE A 113 1.93 -13.43 -2.62
CA PHE A 113 0.95 -12.46 -2.15
C PHE A 113 0.77 -12.62 -0.64
N SER A 114 1.10 -11.57 0.11
CA SER A 114 0.56 -11.35 1.45
C SER A 114 0.07 -9.91 1.50
N LEU A 115 -1.17 -9.73 1.08
CA LEU A 115 -1.99 -8.58 1.46
C LEU A 115 -2.26 -8.70 2.96
N CYS A 116 -1.85 -7.72 3.75
CA CYS A 116 -2.44 -7.45 5.06
C CYS A 116 -2.48 -5.93 5.21
N ALA A 117 -3.70 -5.42 5.24
CA ALA A 117 -4.15 -4.03 5.27
C ALA A 117 -3.38 -3.11 6.23
#